data_AF-A0A0K3BJE1-F1
#
_entry.id   AF-A0A0K3BJE1-F1
#
_cell.length_a   1.000
_cell.length_b   1.000
_cell.length_c   1.000
_cell.angle_alpha   90.00
_cell.angle_beta   90.00
_cell.angle_gamma   90.00
#
_symmetry.space_group_name_H-M   'P 1'
#
loop_
_entity.id
_entity.type
_entity.pdbx_description
1 polymer ?
#
loop_
_entity_poly.entity_id
_entity_poly.type
_entity_poly.pdbx_seq_one_letter_code
_entity_poly.pdbx_strand_id
1 'polypeptide(L)'
;MTGDRWSQLPDAGLVERAWHPVDPTERKAALHEIFRRYRDVVSTVCAYNLDDMDRVRDVAQNTFEIATKELIRGDNPREPEKLRAWLCGIARNRCHEEHRRRGNQDPTPVESLQADDEDEERLRKAEVVNRLADVVATSFTRYQRRIFQFSIRQELHGTALAAALSVSAKKAYNLAYENKGRVNEGFGALVLAREGRPYCPGLADILDRSGWDGERFTRVLRLRIIKHLGTCPTCDNCATCTKHQARLVKRYAPALIPILIAPELTEKVTEIIDQLVDDEERNRKNKSSGGAAAVGVAAADQQQNTKGGCLEGVMNFVGAIFLLILVATVGPKLFPTLFDKGGKSGTTGTSGTVALHVWTPPDLGSGTGRVQVQSQPTGMNCAMRTENDPCRASFKSGTQVTLTAVISPALTRSGRQLVWLGCGNRPTATQPCTLTLTRETSVCVAPASSQWTVEVCRQKAGG
;
A
#
# COMPACT_ATOMS: atom_id res chain seq x y z
N MET A 1 34.30 -14.14 9.92
CA MET A 1 34.11 -14.47 11.35
C MET A 1 33.54 -13.29 12.16
N THR A 2 32.75 -12.38 11.56
CA THR A 2 32.18 -11.19 12.23
C THR A 2 30.71 -11.34 12.65
N GLY A 3 30.02 -12.39 12.18
CA GLY A 3 28.59 -12.59 12.44
C GLY A 3 28.24 -13.04 13.87
N ASP A 4 29.20 -13.57 14.63
CA ASP A 4 28.93 -14.18 15.93
C ASP A 4 28.89 -13.15 17.09
N ARG A 5 29.53 -11.98 16.91
CA ARG A 5 29.58 -10.94 17.96
C ARG A 5 28.22 -10.26 18.15
N TRP A 6 27.53 -9.97 17.06
CA TRP A 6 26.31 -9.17 17.07
C TRP A 6 25.08 -9.97 17.49
N SER A 7 25.01 -11.23 17.05
CA SER A 7 23.91 -12.15 17.39
C SER A 7 23.80 -12.45 18.89
N GLN A 8 24.93 -12.42 19.62
CA GLN A 8 24.99 -12.71 21.05
C GLN A 8 24.72 -11.49 21.94
N LEU A 9 24.71 -10.26 21.38
CA LEU A 9 24.45 -9.07 22.19
C LEU A 9 22.98 -9.02 22.62
N PRO A 10 22.69 -8.69 23.89
CA PRO A 10 21.34 -8.38 24.32
C PRO A 10 20.86 -7.08 23.66
N ASP A 11 19.55 -6.86 23.66
CA ASP A 11 18.94 -5.68 23.04
C ASP A 11 19.53 -4.36 23.51
N ALA A 12 19.74 -4.20 24.82
CA ALA A 12 20.36 -3.01 25.37
C ALA A 12 21.77 -2.77 24.79
N GLY A 13 22.54 -3.84 24.57
CA GLY A 13 23.86 -3.76 23.96
C GLY A 13 23.81 -3.36 22.49
N LEU A 14 22.79 -3.80 21.73
CA LEU A 14 22.59 -3.37 20.35
C LEU A 14 22.16 -1.90 20.26
N VAL A 15 21.26 -1.47 21.14
CA VAL A 15 20.81 -0.07 21.24
C VAL A 15 21.97 0.85 21.58
N GLU A 16 22.79 0.48 22.57
CA GLU A 16 23.97 1.26 22.97
C GLU A 16 24.95 1.45 21.80
N ARG A 17 25.19 0.39 21.00
CA ARG A 17 26.05 0.47 19.81
C ARG A 17 25.42 1.29 18.68
N ALA A 18 24.10 1.40 18.63
CA ALA A 18 23.41 2.26 17.69
C ALA A 18 23.44 3.74 18.11
N TRP A 19 23.36 4.03 19.41
CA TRP A 19 23.42 5.39 19.98
C TRP A 19 24.84 5.96 19.98
N HIS A 20 25.79 5.16 20.47
CA HIS A 20 27.18 5.54 20.72
C HIS A 20 28.14 4.63 19.94
N PRO A 21 28.11 4.64 18.60
CA PRO A 21 29.03 3.84 17.81
C PRO A 21 30.44 4.42 17.83
N VAL A 22 31.43 3.53 17.71
CA VAL A 22 32.83 3.92 17.46
C VAL A 22 32.98 4.54 16.07
N ASP A 23 32.31 3.98 15.06
CA ASP A 23 32.34 4.45 13.68
C ASP A 23 31.00 4.16 12.95
N PRO A 24 30.78 4.73 11.74
CA PRO A 24 29.54 4.49 10.99
C PRO A 24 29.30 3.00 10.64
N THR A 25 30.36 2.20 10.51
CA THR A 25 30.25 0.77 10.19
C THR A 25 29.68 0.00 11.38
N GLU A 26 30.11 0.34 12.60
CA GLU A 26 29.57 -0.24 13.83
C GLU A 26 28.10 0.09 14.01
N ARG A 27 27.71 1.35 13.73
CA ARG A 27 26.30 1.77 13.79
C ARG A 27 25.43 0.96 12.82
N LYS A 28 25.88 0.81 11.56
CA LYS A 28 25.19 0.00 10.54
C LYS A 28 25.05 -1.45 10.98
N ALA A 29 26.11 -2.05 11.51
CA ALA A 29 26.07 -3.43 11.97
C ALA A 29 25.07 -3.65 13.12
N ALA A 30 25.03 -2.73 14.10
CA ALA A 30 24.05 -2.77 15.18
C ALA A 30 22.60 -2.67 14.67
N LEU A 31 22.33 -1.71 13.79
CA LEU A 31 21.00 -1.50 13.20
C LEU A 31 20.55 -2.66 12.31
N HIS A 32 21.46 -3.23 11.50
CA HIS A 32 21.19 -4.43 10.72
C HIS A 32 20.86 -5.63 11.59
N GLU A 33 21.55 -5.82 12.72
CA GLU A 33 21.24 -6.91 13.65
C GLU A 33 19.89 -6.70 14.35
N ILE A 34 19.56 -5.47 14.75
CA ILE A 34 18.22 -5.14 15.28
C ILE A 34 17.14 -5.49 14.25
N PHE A 35 17.32 -5.07 13.01
CA PHE A 35 16.39 -5.41 11.93
C PHE A 35 16.27 -6.94 11.74
N ARG A 36 17.40 -7.64 11.64
CA ARG A 36 17.44 -9.10 11.46
C ARG A 36 16.70 -9.84 12.58
N ARG A 37 16.85 -9.39 13.83
CA ARG A 37 16.21 -10.00 15.01
C ARG A 37 14.70 -9.73 15.05
N TYR A 38 14.28 -8.53 14.65
CA TYR A 38 12.91 -8.07 14.89
C TYR A 38 12.01 -8.02 13.65
N ARG A 39 12.54 -8.26 12.44
CA ARG A 39 11.75 -8.22 11.20
C ARG A 39 10.50 -9.09 11.25
N ASP A 40 10.63 -10.34 11.68
CA ASP A 40 9.52 -11.29 11.67
C ASP A 40 8.47 -10.91 12.72
N VAL A 41 8.90 -10.43 13.90
CA VAL A 41 8.01 -9.98 14.97
C VAL A 41 7.24 -8.74 14.55
N VAL A 42 7.91 -7.74 13.97
CA VAL A 42 7.28 -6.52 13.46
C VAL A 42 6.29 -6.84 12.33
N SER A 43 6.69 -7.66 11.35
CA SER A 43 5.81 -8.10 10.27
C SER A 43 4.61 -8.90 10.78
N THR A 44 4.78 -9.73 11.82
CA THR A 44 3.70 -10.47 12.47
C THR A 44 2.69 -9.51 13.11
N VAL A 45 3.16 -8.51 13.87
CA VAL A 45 2.30 -7.47 14.47
C VAL A 45 1.51 -6.74 13.38
N CYS A 46 2.18 -6.36 12.28
CA CYS A 46 1.51 -5.72 11.16
C CYS A 46 0.44 -6.63 10.52
N ALA A 47 0.74 -7.91 10.32
CA ALA A 47 -0.17 -8.88 9.72
C ALA A 47 -1.37 -9.27 10.60
N TYR A 48 -1.27 -9.11 11.93
CA TYR A 48 -2.45 -9.21 12.81
C TYR A 48 -3.44 -8.05 12.60
N ASN A 49 -2.94 -6.88 12.20
CA ASN A 49 -3.74 -5.66 12.08
C ASN A 49 -4.15 -5.36 10.63
N LEU A 50 -3.48 -5.94 9.64
CA LEU A 50 -3.66 -5.62 8.22
C LEU A 50 -3.92 -6.90 7.43
N ASP A 51 -4.99 -6.91 6.63
CA ASP A 51 -5.40 -8.08 5.84
C ASP A 51 -4.76 -8.11 4.43
N ASP A 52 -3.67 -7.36 4.19
CA ASP A 52 -3.04 -7.21 2.86
C ASP A 52 -1.50 -7.23 2.96
N MET A 53 -0.86 -8.07 2.13
CA MET A 53 0.59 -8.29 2.19
C MET A 53 1.42 -7.05 1.83
N ASP A 54 1.02 -6.29 0.82
CA ASP A 54 1.77 -5.11 0.40
C ASP A 54 1.66 -4.01 1.47
N ARG A 55 0.48 -3.85 2.08
CA ARG A 55 0.31 -2.95 3.24
C ARG A 55 1.16 -3.37 4.43
N VAL A 56 1.22 -4.67 4.73
CA VAL A 56 2.09 -5.18 5.81
C VAL A 56 3.55 -4.86 5.53
N ARG A 57 4.03 -5.08 4.30
CA ARG A 57 5.39 -4.74 3.88
C ARG A 57 5.66 -3.25 4.07
N ASP A 58 4.79 -2.39 3.54
CA ASP A 58 4.99 -0.94 3.55
C ASP A 58 4.98 -0.39 4.98
N VAL A 59 4.08 -0.87 5.84
CA VAL A 59 4.02 -0.48 7.26
C VAL A 59 5.23 -1.00 8.04
N ALA A 60 5.68 -2.23 7.79
CA ALA A 60 6.89 -2.78 8.41
C ALA A 60 8.14 -1.98 8.00
N GLN A 61 8.29 -1.67 6.70
CA GLN A 61 9.37 -0.84 6.19
C GLN A 61 9.37 0.54 6.85
N ASN A 62 8.21 1.22 6.90
CA ASN A 62 8.10 2.53 7.54
C ASN A 62 8.41 2.46 9.05
N THR A 63 7.99 1.39 9.72
CA THR A 63 8.32 1.14 11.13
C THR A 63 9.83 1.12 11.35
N PHE A 64 10.57 0.36 10.54
CA PHE A 64 12.04 0.30 10.66
C PHE A 64 12.72 1.60 10.24
N GLU A 65 12.19 2.32 9.26
CA GLU A 65 12.71 3.63 8.88
C GLU A 65 12.63 4.63 10.06
N ILE A 66 11.50 4.65 10.78
CA ILE A 66 11.30 5.52 11.95
C ILE A 66 12.18 5.07 13.10
N ALA A 67 12.18 3.77 13.40
CA ALA A 67 12.99 3.21 14.46
C ALA A 67 14.47 3.52 14.24
N THR A 68 14.95 3.38 13.00
CA THR A 68 16.32 3.71 12.60
C THR A 68 16.62 5.19 12.83
N LYS A 69 15.73 6.11 12.40
CA LYS A 69 15.90 7.55 12.64
C LYS A 69 15.95 7.90 14.13
N GLU A 70 15.11 7.27 14.95
CA GLU A 70 15.09 7.50 16.40
C GLU A 70 16.32 6.92 17.12
N LEU A 71 16.77 5.72 16.73
CA LEU A 71 18.01 5.13 17.21
C LEU A 71 19.23 5.95 16.80
N ILE A 72 19.25 6.51 15.58
CA ILE A 72 20.35 7.37 15.14
C ILE A 72 20.45 8.63 16.02
N ARG A 73 19.31 9.24 16.36
CA ARG A 73 19.24 10.42 17.23
C ARG A 73 19.72 10.14 18.66
N GLY A 74 19.53 8.93 19.16
CA GLY A 74 19.96 8.54 20.50
C GLY A 74 18.93 8.78 21.61
N ASP A 75 17.67 9.07 21.26
CA ASP A 75 16.64 9.47 22.24
C ASP A 75 15.70 8.32 22.63
N ASN A 76 15.61 7.27 21.80
CA ASN A 76 14.70 6.14 21.99
C ASN A 76 15.34 4.80 21.55
N PRO A 77 14.89 3.67 22.12
CA PRO A 77 13.93 3.56 23.23
C PRO A 77 14.51 4.03 24.57
N ARG A 78 13.72 4.70 25.42
CA ARG A 78 14.15 5.16 26.77
C ARG A 78 14.64 4.04 27.68
N GLU A 79 14.08 2.85 27.49
CA GLU A 79 14.43 1.61 28.18
C GLU A 79 15.02 0.65 27.13
N PRO A 80 16.36 0.63 26.92
CA PRO A 80 17.02 -0.14 25.87
C PRO A 80 16.69 -1.64 25.88
N GLU A 81 16.46 -2.21 27.06
CA GLU A 81 16.04 -3.59 27.27
C GLU A 81 14.61 -3.87 26.77
N LYS A 82 13.79 -2.85 26.55
CA LYS A 82 12.41 -2.95 26.03
C LYS A 82 12.33 -2.68 24.53
N LEU A 83 13.42 -2.87 23.79
CA LEU A 83 13.51 -2.66 22.33
C LEU A 83 12.36 -3.36 21.57
N ARG A 84 12.08 -4.64 21.87
CA ARG A 84 10.94 -5.37 21.27
C ARG A 84 9.62 -4.64 21.46
N ALA A 85 9.29 -4.28 22.70
CA ALA A 85 8.03 -3.63 23.03
C ALA A 85 7.88 -2.27 22.33
N TRP A 86 8.97 -1.50 22.27
CA TRP A 86 9.02 -0.23 21.57
C TRP A 86 8.82 -0.38 20.06
N LEU A 87 9.52 -1.31 19.40
CA LEU A 87 9.33 -1.60 17.96
C LEU A 87 7.89 -2.03 17.65
N CYS A 88 7.33 -2.94 18.46
CA CYS A 88 5.93 -3.34 18.32
C CYS A 88 4.97 -2.16 18.56
N GLY A 89 5.30 -1.24 19.46
CA GLY A 89 4.55 -0.01 19.69
C GLY A 89 4.51 0.90 18.46
N ILE A 90 5.66 1.11 17.80
CA ILE A 90 5.74 1.85 16.54
C ILE A 90 4.87 1.16 15.47
N ALA A 91 5.01 -0.16 15.31
CA ALA A 91 4.26 -0.94 14.33
C ALA A 91 2.74 -0.79 14.52
N ARG A 92 2.23 -0.99 15.75
CA ARG A 92 0.80 -0.86 16.06
C ARG A 92 0.28 0.55 15.76
N ASN A 93 1.03 1.58 16.15
CA ASN A 93 0.67 2.97 15.86
C ASN A 93 0.57 3.23 14.35
N ARG A 94 1.47 2.64 13.56
CA ARG A 94 1.44 2.76 12.09
C ARG A 94 0.29 1.99 11.45
N CYS A 95 -0.03 0.80 11.94
CA CYS A 95 -1.24 0.08 11.53
C CYS A 95 -2.51 0.90 11.83
N HIS A 96 -2.60 1.51 13.01
CA HIS A 96 -3.74 2.36 13.38
C HIS A 96 -3.85 3.62 12.50
N GLU A 97 -2.73 4.28 12.19
CA GLU A 97 -2.70 5.41 11.27
C GLU A 97 -3.15 5.01 9.86
N GLU A 98 -2.67 3.87 9.35
CA GLU A 98 -3.07 3.34 8.04
C GLU A 98 -4.57 3.03 7.98
N HIS A 99 -5.16 2.48 9.05
CA HIS A 99 -6.61 2.29 9.16
C HIS A 99 -7.38 3.61 9.20
N ARG A 100 -6.93 4.58 10.01
CA ARG A 100 -7.56 5.91 10.10
C ARG A 100 -7.58 6.64 8.75
N ARG A 101 -6.48 6.59 7.99
CA ARG A 101 -6.38 7.20 6.66
C ARG A 101 -7.39 6.64 5.66
N ARG A 102 -7.74 5.36 5.79
CA ARG A 102 -8.64 4.70 4.83
C ARG A 102 -10.12 4.86 5.14
N GLY A 103 -10.49 5.42 6.30
CA GLY A 103 -11.86 5.74 6.65
C GLY A 103 -12.80 4.52 6.58
N ASN A 104 -12.97 3.85 7.73
CA ASN A 104 -14.00 2.83 8.01
C ASN A 104 -13.65 1.38 7.65
N GLN A 105 -12.78 0.76 8.46
CA GLN A 105 -12.87 -0.67 8.82
C GLN A 105 -12.57 -0.76 10.32
N ASP A 106 -13.47 -1.38 11.08
CA ASP A 106 -13.28 -1.58 12.52
C ASP A 106 -11.94 -2.28 12.78
N PRO A 107 -11.09 -1.76 13.68
CA PRO A 107 -9.91 -2.50 14.10
C PRO A 107 -10.36 -3.80 14.77
N THR A 108 -9.91 -4.95 14.27
CA THR A 108 -10.03 -6.20 15.05
C THR A 108 -9.26 -6.02 16.36
N PRO A 109 -9.89 -6.22 17.53
CA PRO A 109 -9.19 -6.12 18.80
C PRO A 109 -8.05 -7.13 18.82
N VAL A 110 -6.81 -6.66 18.98
CA VAL A 110 -5.68 -7.51 19.30
C VAL A 110 -5.72 -7.69 20.82
N GLU A 111 -6.21 -8.84 21.28
CA GLU A 111 -6.00 -9.25 22.66
C GLU A 111 -4.50 -9.39 22.90
N SER A 112 -4.00 -8.66 23.90
CA SER A 112 -2.62 -8.75 24.36
C SER A 112 -2.46 -10.02 25.17
N LEU A 113 -1.85 -11.05 24.58
CA LEU A 113 -1.36 -12.22 25.32
C LEU A 113 0.08 -11.93 25.80
N GLN A 114 0.57 -12.71 26.77
CA GLN A 114 1.88 -12.46 27.39
C GLN A 114 3.02 -12.73 26.40
N ALA A 115 4.07 -11.90 26.45
CA ALA A 115 5.08 -11.77 25.39
C ALA A 115 5.93 -13.04 25.13
N ASP A 116 6.10 -13.92 26.13
CA ASP A 116 6.96 -15.10 26.01
C ASP A 116 6.21 -16.31 25.40
N ASP A 117 4.95 -16.53 25.79
CA ASP A 117 4.06 -17.54 25.19
C ASP A 117 3.73 -17.21 23.72
N GLU A 118 3.72 -15.93 23.37
CA GLU A 118 3.54 -15.45 22.00
C GLU A 118 4.65 -15.94 21.05
N ASP A 119 5.89 -16.03 21.51
CA ASP A 119 7.03 -16.34 20.63
C ASP A 119 7.12 -17.84 20.30
N GLU A 120 6.87 -18.73 21.27
CA GLU A 120 6.81 -20.17 21.00
C GLU A 120 5.63 -20.51 20.07
N GLU A 121 4.44 -19.97 20.34
CA GLU A 121 3.26 -20.18 19.50
C GLU A 121 3.44 -19.58 18.09
N ARG A 122 4.07 -18.41 17.97
CA ARG A 122 4.43 -17.81 16.68
C ARG A 122 5.37 -18.72 15.90
N LEU A 123 6.40 -19.28 16.54
CA LEU A 123 7.35 -20.20 15.91
C LEU A 123 6.65 -21.49 15.46
N ARG A 124 5.79 -22.08 16.30
CA ARG A 124 4.98 -23.27 15.95
C ARG A 124 4.07 -22.99 14.75
N LYS A 125 3.37 -21.85 14.73
CA LYS A 125 2.54 -21.43 13.58
C LYS A 125 3.38 -21.23 12.33
N ALA A 126 4.54 -20.59 12.43
CA ALA A 126 5.45 -20.41 11.31
C ALA A 126 5.92 -21.75 10.74
N GLU A 127 6.22 -22.74 11.58
CA GLU A 127 6.61 -24.09 11.15
C GLU A 127 5.47 -24.79 10.38
N VAL A 128 4.24 -24.73 10.88
CA VAL A 128 3.06 -25.25 10.19
C VAL A 128 2.88 -24.58 8.84
N VAL A 129 2.93 -23.24 8.79
CA VAL A 129 2.78 -22.48 7.55
C VAL A 129 3.89 -22.79 6.57
N ASN A 130 5.13 -22.95 7.02
CA ASN A 130 6.25 -23.38 6.19
C ASN A 130 5.98 -24.73 5.52
N ARG A 131 5.49 -25.73 6.27
CA ARG A 131 5.11 -27.02 5.66
C ARG A 131 4.00 -26.87 4.63
N LEU A 132 2.98 -26.06 4.91
CA LEU A 132 1.88 -25.81 3.98
C LEU A 132 2.38 -25.10 2.71
N ALA A 133 3.29 -24.13 2.83
CA ALA A 133 3.90 -23.46 1.69
C ALA A 133 4.71 -24.43 0.81
N ASP A 134 5.40 -25.42 1.41
CA ASP A 134 6.07 -26.49 0.64
C ASP A 134 5.07 -27.35 -0.13
N VAL A 135 3.95 -27.73 0.50
CA VAL A 135 2.86 -28.44 -0.19
C VAL A 135 2.34 -27.61 -1.36
N VAL A 136 2.13 -26.31 -1.19
CA VAL A 136 1.74 -25.40 -2.29
C VAL A 136 2.80 -25.40 -3.41
N ALA A 137 4.09 -25.34 -3.08
CA ALA A 137 5.17 -25.33 -4.04
C ALA A 137 5.29 -26.64 -4.85
N THR A 138 4.75 -27.76 -4.35
CA THR A 138 4.64 -29.00 -5.15
C THR A 138 3.71 -28.85 -6.37
N SER A 139 2.72 -27.96 -6.29
CA SER A 139 1.77 -27.66 -7.38
C SER A 139 2.31 -26.71 -8.47
N PHE A 140 3.55 -26.23 -8.32
CA PHE A 140 4.17 -25.27 -9.22
C PHE A 140 4.92 -25.94 -10.37
N THR A 141 5.15 -25.20 -11.47
CA THR A 141 6.07 -25.66 -12.52
C THR A 141 7.49 -25.74 -11.98
N ARG A 142 8.38 -26.50 -12.64
CA ARG A 142 9.80 -26.60 -12.24
C ARG A 142 10.46 -25.23 -12.08
N TYR A 143 10.13 -24.30 -12.97
CA TYR A 143 10.68 -22.94 -12.93
C TYR A 143 10.12 -22.11 -11.75
N GLN A 144 8.80 -22.16 -11.53
CA GLN A 144 8.15 -21.50 -10.38
C GLN A 144 8.65 -22.04 -9.03
N ARG A 145 8.87 -23.36 -8.94
CA ARG A 145 9.45 -23.99 -7.74
C ARG A 145 10.89 -23.54 -7.50
N ARG A 146 11.68 -23.36 -8.57
CA ARG A 146 13.05 -22.80 -8.46
C ARG A 146 13.02 -21.35 -7.95
N ILE A 147 12.08 -20.52 -8.42
CA ILE A 147 11.89 -19.16 -7.91
C ILE A 147 11.50 -19.21 -6.42
N PHE A 148 10.55 -20.07 -6.04
CA PHE A 148 10.16 -20.26 -4.62
C PHE A 148 11.36 -20.65 -3.74
N GLN A 149 12.17 -21.60 -4.19
CA GLN A 149 13.34 -22.05 -3.46
C GLN A 149 14.37 -20.92 -3.27
N PHE A 150 14.60 -20.10 -4.28
CA PHE A 150 15.59 -19.02 -4.19
C PHE A 150 15.05 -17.80 -3.46
N SER A 151 13.87 -17.30 -3.84
CA SER A 151 13.36 -16.06 -3.29
C SER A 151 12.77 -16.24 -1.89
N ILE A 152 12.03 -17.31 -1.60
CA ILE A 152 11.33 -17.46 -0.32
C ILE A 152 12.15 -18.32 0.66
N ARG A 153 12.68 -19.47 0.22
CA ARG A 153 13.40 -20.39 1.12
C ARG A 153 14.82 -19.94 1.45
N GLN A 154 15.51 -19.35 0.48
CA GLN A 154 16.87 -18.84 0.64
C GLN A 154 16.92 -17.32 0.78
N GLU A 155 15.76 -16.64 0.70
CA GLU A 155 15.64 -15.19 0.80
C GLU A 155 16.56 -14.40 -0.16
N LEU A 156 16.89 -14.99 -1.32
CA LEU A 156 17.67 -14.30 -2.35
C LEU A 156 16.83 -13.20 -2.98
N HIS A 157 17.39 -11.99 -3.04
CA HIS A 157 16.79 -10.81 -3.64
C HIS A 157 17.80 -10.06 -4.53
N GLY A 158 17.36 -8.98 -5.20
CA GLY A 158 18.21 -8.11 -6.00
C GLY A 158 19.12 -8.84 -7.00
N THR A 159 20.42 -8.52 -6.96
CA THR A 159 21.45 -9.09 -7.84
C THR A 159 21.73 -10.56 -7.57
N ALA A 160 21.62 -11.02 -6.33
CA ALA A 160 21.84 -12.42 -5.96
C ALA A 160 20.77 -13.33 -6.58
N LEU A 161 19.50 -12.93 -6.50
CA LEU A 161 18.41 -13.66 -7.15
C LEU A 161 18.55 -13.65 -8.68
N ALA A 162 18.94 -12.50 -9.25
CA ALA A 162 19.16 -12.35 -10.69
C ALA A 162 20.25 -13.29 -11.20
N ALA A 163 21.38 -13.39 -10.48
CA ALA A 163 22.45 -14.33 -10.79
C ALA A 163 21.98 -15.78 -10.68
N ALA A 164 21.30 -16.15 -9.59
CA ALA A 164 20.81 -17.51 -9.35
C ALA A 164 19.79 -17.99 -10.42
N LEU A 165 18.98 -17.07 -10.95
CA LEU A 165 18.01 -17.33 -12.02
C LEU A 165 18.56 -17.11 -13.43
N SER A 166 19.78 -16.56 -13.56
CA SER A 166 20.41 -16.19 -14.84
C SER A 166 19.55 -15.23 -15.68
N VAL A 167 19.03 -14.17 -15.04
CA VAL A 167 18.19 -13.14 -15.67
C VAL A 167 18.62 -11.74 -15.21
N SER A 168 18.05 -10.69 -15.81
CA SER A 168 18.28 -9.31 -15.34
C SER A 168 17.65 -9.07 -13.97
N ALA A 169 18.19 -8.12 -13.19
CA ALA A 169 17.66 -7.74 -11.88
C ALA A 169 16.17 -7.36 -11.92
N LYS A 170 15.76 -6.56 -12.91
CA LYS A 170 14.34 -6.21 -13.14
C LYS A 170 13.47 -7.44 -13.37
N LYS A 171 13.95 -8.41 -14.14
CA LYS A 171 13.21 -9.66 -14.40
C LYS A 171 13.15 -10.55 -13.17
N ALA A 172 14.22 -10.64 -12.39
CA ALA A 172 14.24 -11.38 -11.13
C ALA A 172 13.24 -10.82 -10.12
N TYR A 173 13.19 -9.49 -9.96
CA TYR A 173 12.22 -8.80 -9.11
C TYR A 173 10.77 -9.14 -9.51
N ASN A 174 10.42 -8.98 -10.80
CA ASN A 174 9.08 -9.30 -11.28
C ASN A 174 8.72 -10.78 -11.06
N LEU A 175 9.66 -11.69 -11.30
CA LEU A 175 9.44 -13.12 -11.07
C LEU A 175 9.19 -13.45 -9.60
N ALA A 176 9.97 -12.88 -8.68
CA ALA A 176 9.75 -13.05 -7.24
C ALA A 176 8.38 -12.50 -6.82
N TYR A 177 8.04 -11.28 -7.27
CA TYR A 177 6.79 -10.61 -6.98
C TYR A 177 5.56 -11.41 -7.45
N GLU A 178 5.59 -11.92 -8.69
CA GLU A 178 4.51 -12.77 -9.16
C GLU A 178 4.47 -14.12 -8.43
N ASN A 179 5.64 -14.68 -8.08
CA ASN A 179 5.70 -15.98 -7.43
C ASN A 179 5.17 -15.95 -5.99
N LYS A 180 5.40 -14.87 -5.23
CA LYS A 180 4.74 -14.70 -3.92
C LYS A 180 3.21 -14.61 -4.06
N GLY A 181 2.71 -13.95 -5.11
CA GLY A 181 1.27 -13.91 -5.41
C GLY A 181 0.71 -15.32 -5.67
N ARG A 182 1.45 -16.15 -6.42
CA ARG A 182 1.09 -17.56 -6.67
C ARG A 182 1.13 -18.41 -5.40
N VAL A 183 2.05 -18.15 -4.47
CA VAL A 183 2.07 -18.83 -3.17
C VAL A 183 0.87 -18.44 -2.34
N ASN A 184 0.55 -17.14 -2.24
CA ASN A 184 -0.61 -16.66 -1.50
C ASN A 184 -1.92 -17.26 -2.03
N GLU A 185 -2.14 -17.19 -3.35
CA GLU A 185 -3.30 -17.78 -4.02
C GLU A 185 -3.35 -19.31 -3.86
N GLY A 186 -2.21 -19.98 -4.03
CA GLY A 186 -2.09 -21.42 -3.84
C GLY A 186 -2.34 -21.87 -2.41
N PHE A 187 -1.93 -21.08 -1.42
CA PHE A 187 -2.18 -21.31 -0.01
C PHE A 187 -3.68 -21.21 0.30
N GLY A 188 -4.35 -20.16 -0.20
CA GLY A 188 -5.80 -20.03 -0.11
C GLY A 188 -6.54 -21.22 -0.74
N ALA A 189 -6.05 -21.73 -1.87
CA ALA A 189 -6.63 -22.91 -2.51
C ALA A 189 -6.39 -24.20 -1.71
N LEU A 190 -5.20 -24.38 -1.12
CA LEU A 190 -4.88 -25.54 -0.28
C LEU A 190 -5.73 -25.57 0.99
N VAL A 191 -5.90 -24.44 1.65
CA VAL A 191 -6.73 -24.32 2.86
C VAL A 191 -8.20 -24.64 2.55
N LEU A 192 -8.72 -24.17 1.40
CA LEU A 192 -10.05 -24.57 0.93
C LEU A 192 -10.14 -26.06 0.59
N ALA A 193 -9.10 -26.66 0.01
CA ALA A 193 -9.09 -28.10 -0.26
C ALA A 193 -9.20 -28.93 1.04
N ARG A 194 -8.58 -28.46 2.13
CA ARG A 194 -8.57 -29.15 3.42
C ARG A 194 -9.87 -28.95 4.22
N GLU A 195 -10.40 -27.74 4.24
CA GLU A 195 -11.46 -27.36 5.18
C GLU A 195 -12.75 -26.91 4.48
N GLY A 196 -12.71 -26.64 3.18
CA GLY A 196 -13.78 -26.00 2.42
C GLY A 196 -14.91 -26.92 1.96
N ARG A 197 -14.68 -28.25 1.93
CA ARG A 197 -15.64 -29.24 1.38
C ARG A 197 -17.07 -29.08 1.91
N PRO A 198 -17.33 -28.93 3.22
CA PRO A 198 -18.70 -28.86 3.74
C PRO A 198 -19.49 -27.62 3.29
N TYR A 199 -18.82 -26.59 2.80
CA TYR A 199 -19.42 -25.27 2.55
C TYR A 199 -19.79 -25.02 1.08
N CYS A 200 -19.41 -25.91 0.16
CA CYS A 200 -19.66 -25.73 -1.26
C CYS A 200 -19.71 -27.08 -2.01
N PRO A 201 -20.88 -27.48 -2.56
CA PRO A 201 -21.01 -28.70 -3.35
C PRO A 201 -20.15 -28.71 -4.61
N GLY A 202 -19.99 -27.56 -5.28
CA GLY A 202 -19.13 -27.45 -6.45
C GLY A 202 -17.64 -27.63 -6.13
N LEU A 203 -17.21 -27.17 -4.96
CA LEU A 203 -15.85 -27.43 -4.47
C LEU A 203 -15.70 -28.91 -4.11
N ALA A 204 -16.68 -29.51 -3.44
CA ALA A 204 -16.67 -30.95 -3.13
C ALA A 204 -16.50 -31.80 -4.40
N ASP A 205 -17.27 -31.53 -5.45
CA ASP A 205 -17.15 -32.22 -6.75
C ASP A 205 -15.76 -32.05 -7.38
N ILE A 206 -15.15 -30.86 -7.30
CA ILE A 206 -13.78 -30.63 -7.76
C ILE A 206 -12.78 -31.52 -7.00
N LEU A 207 -12.93 -31.62 -5.67
CA LEU A 207 -12.07 -32.43 -4.82
C LEU A 207 -12.24 -33.92 -5.13
N ASP A 208 -13.49 -34.39 -5.29
CA ASP A 208 -13.83 -35.77 -5.64
C ASP A 208 -13.25 -36.18 -6.99
N ARG A 209 -13.50 -35.41 -8.05
CA ARG A 209 -12.97 -35.70 -9.41
C ARG A 209 -11.45 -35.62 -9.51
N SER A 210 -10.81 -34.93 -8.59
CA SER A 210 -9.35 -34.79 -8.56
C SER A 210 -8.68 -35.84 -7.66
N GLY A 211 -9.47 -36.71 -7.01
CA GLY A 211 -8.96 -37.73 -6.09
C GLY A 211 -8.21 -37.12 -4.90
N TRP A 212 -8.68 -35.99 -4.38
CA TRP A 212 -8.02 -35.32 -3.25
C TRP A 212 -8.18 -36.14 -1.97
N ASP A 213 -7.06 -36.63 -1.46
CA ASP A 213 -6.92 -37.47 -0.27
C ASP A 213 -6.43 -36.70 0.98
N GLY A 214 -6.10 -35.42 0.83
CA GLY A 214 -5.48 -34.60 1.88
C GLY A 214 -3.97 -34.44 1.75
N GLU A 215 -3.32 -35.23 0.88
CA GLU A 215 -1.87 -35.30 0.75
C GLU A 215 -1.36 -34.68 -0.56
N ARG A 216 -1.93 -35.09 -1.71
CA ARG A 216 -1.35 -34.75 -3.04
C ARG A 216 -1.91 -33.48 -3.67
N PHE A 217 -1.31 -32.33 -3.37
CA PHE A 217 -1.78 -31.04 -3.87
C PHE A 217 -1.23 -30.72 -5.27
N THR A 218 -1.93 -31.16 -6.32
CA THR A 218 -1.44 -31.04 -7.70
C THR A 218 -1.69 -29.67 -8.34
N ARG A 219 -0.94 -29.36 -9.41
CA ARG A 219 -1.18 -28.15 -10.24
C ARG A 219 -2.61 -28.10 -10.78
N VAL A 220 -3.13 -29.23 -11.25
CA VAL A 220 -4.48 -29.32 -11.83
C VAL A 220 -5.54 -29.01 -10.75
N LEU A 221 -5.40 -29.62 -9.57
CA LEU A 221 -6.31 -29.36 -8.45
C LEU A 221 -6.28 -27.88 -8.04
N ARG A 222 -5.08 -27.31 -7.84
CA ARG A 222 -4.93 -25.90 -7.48
C ARG A 222 -5.65 -24.98 -8.49
N LEU A 223 -5.40 -25.16 -9.79
CA LEU A 223 -6.00 -24.32 -10.82
C LEU A 223 -7.53 -24.49 -10.94
N ARG A 224 -8.05 -25.70 -10.69
CA ARG A 224 -9.51 -25.93 -10.64
C ARG A 224 -10.16 -25.18 -9.48
N ILE A 225 -9.56 -25.24 -8.28
CA ILE A 225 -10.04 -24.50 -7.11
C ILE A 225 -10.00 -23.00 -7.36
N ILE A 226 -8.87 -22.47 -7.88
CA ILE A 226 -8.74 -21.05 -8.21
C ILE A 226 -9.81 -20.61 -9.21
N LYS A 227 -9.98 -21.35 -10.32
CA LYS A 227 -10.97 -21.02 -11.34
C LYS A 227 -12.39 -21.05 -10.80
N HIS A 228 -12.68 -21.91 -9.83
CA HIS A 228 -13.99 -22.01 -9.18
C HIS A 228 -14.36 -20.77 -8.33
N LEU A 229 -13.36 -20.10 -7.75
CA LEU A 229 -13.58 -18.84 -7.04
C LEU A 229 -14.05 -17.78 -8.03
N GLY A 230 -15.21 -17.16 -7.75
CA GLY A 230 -15.78 -16.12 -8.61
C GLY A 230 -16.48 -16.62 -9.88
N THR A 231 -16.69 -17.93 -10.06
CA THR A 231 -17.40 -18.49 -11.24
C THR A 231 -18.44 -19.56 -10.91
N CYS A 232 -18.59 -19.93 -9.63
CA CYS A 232 -19.49 -21.01 -9.23
C CYS A 232 -20.97 -20.55 -9.22
N PRO A 233 -21.85 -21.16 -10.04
CA PRO A 233 -23.27 -20.81 -10.07
C PRO A 233 -24.03 -21.28 -8.83
N THR A 234 -23.53 -22.31 -8.12
CA THR A 234 -24.18 -22.89 -6.93
C THR A 234 -24.03 -22.01 -5.67
N CYS A 235 -23.13 -21.01 -5.70
CA CYS A 235 -22.65 -20.33 -4.50
C CYS A 235 -22.76 -18.80 -4.58
N ASP A 236 -23.77 -18.25 -5.27
CA ASP A 236 -23.87 -16.80 -5.57
C ASP A 236 -22.53 -16.24 -6.10
N ASN A 237 -22.09 -16.81 -7.22
CA ASN A 237 -20.77 -16.56 -7.80
C ASN A 237 -19.58 -16.85 -6.86
N CYS A 238 -19.73 -17.84 -5.98
CA CYS A 238 -18.71 -18.26 -5.00
C CYS A 238 -18.40 -17.26 -3.89
N ALA A 239 -19.29 -16.29 -3.62
CA ALA A 239 -19.10 -15.33 -2.52
C ALA A 239 -18.88 -16.01 -1.15
N THR A 240 -19.57 -17.14 -0.92
CA THR A 240 -19.40 -17.98 0.29
C THR A 240 -17.99 -18.55 0.40
N CYS A 241 -17.45 -19.17 -0.65
CA CYS A 241 -16.08 -19.69 -0.63
C CYS A 241 -15.05 -18.58 -0.46
N THR A 242 -15.26 -17.41 -1.08
CA THR A 242 -14.36 -16.26 -0.92
C THR A 242 -14.34 -15.78 0.53
N LYS A 243 -15.50 -15.64 1.18
CA LYS A 243 -15.59 -15.27 2.61
C LYS A 243 -14.96 -16.33 3.52
N HIS A 244 -15.20 -17.61 3.25
CA HIS A 244 -14.59 -18.70 4.02
C HIS A 244 -13.08 -18.75 3.82
N GLN A 245 -12.60 -18.61 2.59
CA GLN A 245 -11.17 -18.54 2.30
C GLN A 245 -10.52 -17.39 3.06
N ALA A 246 -11.09 -16.18 2.99
CA ALA A 246 -10.59 -15.04 3.73
C ALA A 246 -10.52 -15.32 5.24
N ARG A 247 -11.59 -15.89 5.82
CA ARG A 247 -11.63 -16.27 7.25
C ARG A 247 -10.58 -17.31 7.62
N LEU A 248 -10.39 -18.34 6.78
CA LEU A 248 -9.44 -19.41 7.04
C LEU A 248 -8.00 -18.93 6.87
N VAL A 249 -7.70 -18.19 5.80
CA VAL A 249 -6.39 -17.60 5.54
C VAL A 249 -6.01 -16.59 6.63
N LYS A 250 -6.97 -15.82 7.17
CA LYS A 250 -6.73 -14.87 8.26
C LYS A 250 -6.09 -15.52 9.50
N ARG A 251 -6.36 -16.81 9.76
CA ARG A 251 -5.71 -17.57 10.87
C ARG A 251 -4.23 -17.83 10.63
N TYR A 252 -3.81 -17.90 9.37
CA TYR A 252 -2.43 -18.17 8.97
C TYR A 252 -1.68 -16.89 8.57
N ALA A 253 -2.38 -15.80 8.25
CA ALA A 253 -1.81 -14.56 7.75
C ALA A 253 -0.66 -14.01 8.63
N PRO A 254 -0.75 -14.00 9.98
CA PRO A 254 0.35 -13.54 10.82
C PRO A 254 1.65 -14.33 10.68
N ALA A 255 1.60 -15.58 10.21
CA ALA A 255 2.78 -16.40 9.94
C ALA A 255 3.13 -16.48 8.44
N LEU A 256 2.14 -16.45 7.55
CA LEU A 256 2.34 -16.53 6.10
C LEU A 256 2.91 -15.24 5.52
N ILE A 257 2.37 -14.09 5.92
CA ILE A 257 2.76 -12.81 5.34
C ILE A 257 4.24 -12.50 5.61
N PRO A 258 4.79 -12.63 6.84
CA PRO A 258 6.22 -12.41 7.09
C PRO A 258 7.12 -13.23 6.16
N ILE A 259 6.81 -14.51 5.93
CA ILE A 259 7.56 -15.39 5.02
C ILE A 259 7.53 -14.85 3.58
N LEU A 260 6.38 -14.35 3.12
CA LEU A 260 6.18 -13.90 1.75
C LEU A 260 6.79 -12.53 1.44
N ILE A 261 7.00 -11.68 2.45
CA ILE A 261 7.56 -10.33 2.28
C ILE A 261 9.01 -10.18 2.75
N ALA A 262 9.55 -11.17 3.48
CA ALA A 262 10.89 -11.13 4.04
C ALA A 262 11.99 -10.75 3.03
N PRO A 263 11.99 -11.25 1.77
CA PRO A 263 13.05 -10.93 0.82
C PRO A 263 13.06 -9.45 0.44
N GLU A 264 11.91 -8.89 0.04
CA GLU A 264 11.83 -7.48 -0.34
C GLU A 264 11.99 -6.55 0.86
N LEU A 265 11.48 -6.94 2.03
CA LEU A 265 11.67 -6.18 3.26
C LEU A 265 13.14 -6.11 3.65
N THR A 266 13.87 -7.23 3.53
CA THR A 266 15.30 -7.31 3.84
C THR A 266 16.12 -6.42 2.93
N GLU A 267 15.87 -6.47 1.62
CA GLU A 267 16.54 -5.61 0.64
C GLU A 267 16.30 -4.13 0.96
N LYS A 268 15.03 -3.74 1.14
CA LYS A 268 14.65 -2.33 1.30
C LYS A 268 15.08 -1.73 2.63
N VAL A 269 14.94 -2.46 3.73
CA VAL A 269 15.28 -1.91 5.06
C VAL A 269 16.79 -1.80 5.25
N THR A 270 17.57 -2.74 4.73
CA THR A 270 19.05 -2.64 4.72
C THR A 270 19.51 -1.41 3.93
N GLU A 271 18.93 -1.19 2.74
CA GLU A 271 19.20 0.01 1.93
C GLU A 271 18.86 1.30 2.69
N ILE A 272 17.72 1.35 3.38
CA ILE A 272 17.29 2.49 4.19
C ILE A 272 18.24 2.74 5.35
N ILE A 273 18.65 1.69 6.08
CA ILE A 273 19.59 1.82 7.20
C ILE A 273 20.91 2.41 6.72
N ASP A 274 21.47 1.87 5.64
CA ASP A 274 22.73 2.35 5.08
C ASP A 274 22.63 3.82 4.65
N GLN A 275 21.56 4.19 3.93
CA GLN A 275 21.31 5.56 3.48
C GLN A 275 21.21 6.55 4.65
N LEU A 276 20.43 6.20 5.69
CA LEU A 276 20.21 7.09 6.84
C LEU A 276 21.50 7.32 7.66
N VAL A 277 22.32 6.27 7.82
CA VAL A 277 23.61 6.42 8.52
C VAL A 277 24.58 7.27 7.68
N ASP A 278 24.62 7.07 6.37
CA ASP A 278 25.50 7.86 5.48
C ASP A 278 25.05 9.33 5.40
N ASP A 279 23.74 9.59 5.40
CA ASP A 279 23.17 10.94 5.46
C ASP A 279 23.54 11.67 6.76
N GLU A 280 23.43 11.00 7.91
CA GLU A 280 23.80 11.59 9.20
C GLU A 280 25.30 11.93 9.26
N GLU A 281 26.15 11.04 8.76
CA GLU A 281 27.60 11.27 8.71
C GLU A 281 27.97 12.44 7.77
N ARG A 282 27.31 12.54 6.61
CA ARG A 282 27.44 13.69 5.70
C ARG A 282 27.04 14.99 6.40
N ASN A 283 25.90 15.00 7.10
CA ASN A 283 25.41 16.17 7.83
C ASN A 283 26.37 16.60 8.95
N ARG A 284 26.94 15.64 9.69
CA ARG A 284 27.93 15.89 10.74
C ARG A 284 29.21 16.53 10.19
N LYS A 285 29.73 16.01 9.08
CA LYS A 285 30.90 16.57 8.39
C LYS A 285 30.63 18.00 7.91
N ASN A 286 29.49 18.24 7.25
CA ASN A 286 29.11 19.57 6.78
C ASN A 286 28.98 20.60 7.92
N LYS A 287 28.47 20.18 9.09
CA LYS A 287 28.39 21.03 10.29
C LYS A 287 29.77 21.36 10.86
N SER A 288 30.71 20.41 10.82
CA SER A 288 32.09 20.62 11.28
C SER A 288 32.91 21.53 10.34
N SER A 289 32.68 21.46 9.02
CA SER A 289 33.36 22.31 8.04
C SER A 289 32.75 23.71 7.93
N GLY A 290 31.44 23.86 8.15
CA GLY A 290 30.74 25.15 8.16
C GLY A 290 31.08 26.04 9.36
N GLY A 291 31.63 25.48 10.44
CA GLY A 291 32.10 26.23 11.62
C GLY A 291 33.47 26.91 11.45
N ALA A 292 34.23 26.59 10.39
CA ALA A 292 35.58 27.12 10.17
C ALA A 292 35.65 28.32 9.22
N ALA A 293 34.52 28.73 8.61
CA ALA A 293 34.49 29.80 7.59
C ALA A 293 33.84 31.11 8.09
N ALA A 294 33.98 31.44 9.38
CA ALA A 294 33.49 32.69 9.96
C ALA A 294 34.60 33.45 10.69
N VAL A 295 35.78 33.59 10.09
CA VAL A 295 36.75 34.64 10.45
C VAL A 295 37.45 35.15 9.18
N GLY A 296 37.10 36.39 8.78
CA GLY A 296 37.81 37.21 7.77
C GLY A 296 37.37 36.97 6.32
N VAL A 297 37.18 37.96 5.45
CA VAL A 297 37.41 39.42 5.46
C VAL A 297 36.39 40.01 4.47
N ALA A 298 35.85 41.19 4.77
CA ALA A 298 35.03 41.97 3.85
C ALA A 298 35.85 42.40 2.63
N ALA A 299 35.39 42.05 1.43
CA ALA A 299 35.75 42.77 0.21
C ALA A 299 34.59 42.66 -0.79
N ALA A 300 34.05 43.84 -1.13
CA ALA A 300 33.11 44.02 -2.22
C ALA A 300 33.85 43.84 -3.55
N ASP A 301 33.23 43.16 -4.52
CA ASP A 301 33.23 43.66 -5.90
C ASP A 301 32.07 43.08 -6.72
N GLN A 302 31.58 43.88 -7.63
CA GLN A 302 30.37 43.70 -8.42
C GLN A 302 30.73 43.31 -9.86
N GLN A 303 30.00 42.32 -10.39
CA GLN A 303 29.65 42.17 -11.82
C GLN A 303 30.72 41.61 -12.78
N GLN A 304 30.45 40.46 -13.41
CA GLN A 304 29.84 40.40 -14.75
C GLN A 304 29.66 38.96 -15.26
N ASN A 305 28.60 38.84 -16.04
CA ASN A 305 28.00 37.66 -16.64
C ASN A 305 28.70 37.28 -17.95
N THR A 306 29.12 36.03 -18.15
CA THR A 306 29.20 35.42 -19.48
C THR A 306 28.70 33.97 -19.46
N LYS A 307 27.93 33.66 -20.50
CA LYS A 307 27.14 32.45 -20.73
C LYS A 307 28.02 31.22 -21.04
N GLY A 308 27.59 30.05 -20.56
CA GLY A 308 27.87 28.78 -21.22
C GLY A 308 27.67 27.52 -20.36
N GLY A 309 26.60 26.77 -20.63
CA GLY A 309 26.64 25.29 -20.53
C GLY A 309 26.09 24.60 -19.27
N CYS A 310 24.89 24.03 -19.44
CA CYS A 310 24.41 22.71 -18.97
C CYS A 310 24.60 22.25 -17.51
N LEU A 311 23.43 22.01 -16.90
CA LEU A 311 23.10 20.86 -16.06
C LEU A 311 23.61 20.84 -14.61
N GLU A 312 23.15 21.79 -13.79
CA GLU A 312 23.08 21.61 -12.34
C GLU A 312 22.05 22.58 -11.76
N GLY A 313 21.00 22.06 -11.10
CA GLY A 313 19.98 22.93 -10.48
C GLY A 313 18.58 22.34 -10.34
N VAL A 314 18.43 21.12 -9.82
CA VAL A 314 17.13 20.61 -9.35
C VAL A 314 17.32 19.87 -8.04
N MET A 315 17.70 20.54 -6.94
CA MET A 315 17.60 19.94 -5.59
C MET A 315 17.43 20.93 -4.41
N ASN A 316 17.16 22.23 -4.63
CA ASN A 316 17.00 23.19 -3.51
C ASN A 316 15.63 23.90 -3.40
N PHE A 317 14.61 23.46 -4.15
CA PHE A 317 13.29 24.11 -4.11
C PHE A 317 12.25 23.42 -3.19
N VAL A 318 12.51 22.19 -2.73
CA VAL A 318 11.52 21.42 -1.94
C VAL A 318 11.55 21.80 -0.45
N GLY A 319 12.72 22.17 0.10
CA GLY A 319 12.86 22.54 1.52
C GLY A 319 12.31 23.93 1.87
N ALA A 320 12.50 24.92 1.00
CA ALA A 320 12.05 26.29 1.25
C ALA A 320 10.51 26.43 1.18
N ILE A 321 9.86 25.67 0.30
CA ILE A 321 8.40 25.60 0.23
C ILE A 321 7.83 24.94 1.49
N PHE A 322 8.46 23.89 2.02
CA PHE A 322 8.02 23.23 3.25
C PHE A 322 8.16 24.12 4.48
N LEU A 323 9.19 24.97 4.57
CA LEU A 323 9.38 25.91 5.68
C LEU A 323 8.37 27.06 5.64
N LEU A 324 8.06 27.59 4.45
CA LEU A 324 7.03 28.61 4.27
C LEU A 324 5.62 28.06 4.55
N ILE A 325 5.35 26.81 4.17
CA ILE A 325 4.11 26.11 4.53
C ILE A 325 4.06 25.88 6.05
N LEU A 326 5.17 25.55 6.71
CA LEU A 326 5.22 25.39 8.17
C LEU A 326 4.94 26.70 8.92
N VAL A 327 5.52 27.82 8.49
CA VAL A 327 5.27 29.14 9.10
C VAL A 327 3.83 29.62 8.82
N ALA A 328 3.30 29.38 7.62
CA ALA A 328 1.94 29.78 7.26
C ALA A 328 0.83 28.87 7.86
N THR A 329 1.12 27.60 8.14
CA THR A 329 0.13 26.62 8.66
C THR A 329 0.21 26.40 10.16
N VAL A 330 1.38 26.59 10.78
CA VAL A 330 1.58 26.37 12.22
C VAL A 330 1.60 27.69 13.02
N GLY A 331 1.98 28.81 12.40
CA GLY A 331 1.92 30.14 13.01
C GLY A 331 0.58 30.49 13.67
N PRO A 332 -0.58 30.23 13.03
CA PRO A 332 -1.89 30.50 13.61
C PRO A 332 -2.27 29.61 14.81
N LYS A 333 -1.56 28.49 15.05
CA LYS A 333 -1.83 27.55 16.16
C LYS A 333 -0.94 27.77 17.38
N LEU A 334 0.14 28.54 17.26
CA LEU A 334 1.05 28.83 18.38
C LEU A 334 0.84 30.22 19.01
N PHE A 335 0.17 31.16 18.31
CA PHE A 335 -0.09 32.52 18.81
C PHE A 335 -1.54 32.97 18.55
N PRO A 336 -2.52 32.50 19.35
CA PRO A 336 -3.95 32.80 19.13
C PRO A 336 -4.36 34.25 19.45
N THR A 337 -3.49 35.06 20.07
CA THR A 337 -3.84 36.41 20.55
C THR A 337 -3.49 37.54 19.58
N LEU A 338 -2.85 37.26 18.43
CA LEU A 338 -2.43 38.28 17.47
C LEU A 338 -3.41 38.53 16.32
N PHE A 339 -4.45 37.70 16.17
CA PHE A 339 -5.42 37.83 15.09
C PHE A 339 -6.84 37.57 15.60
N ASP A 340 -7.40 38.55 16.32
CA ASP A 340 -8.82 38.55 16.65
C ASP A 340 -9.46 39.90 16.30
N LYS A 341 -10.36 39.88 15.31
CA LYS A 341 -11.48 40.81 15.19
C LYS A 341 -12.49 40.29 14.17
N GLY A 342 -13.64 39.84 14.67
CA GLY A 342 -14.90 39.83 13.90
C GLY A 342 -15.60 38.48 13.92
N GLY A 343 -16.52 38.27 14.87
CA GLY A 343 -17.16 36.99 15.10
C GLY A 343 -18.36 36.68 14.18
N LYS A 344 -18.79 35.41 14.19
CA LYS A 344 -20.12 34.96 14.64
C LYS A 344 -20.26 33.43 14.47
N SER A 345 -21.12 32.88 15.31
CA SER A 345 -21.39 31.49 15.64
C SER A 345 -21.70 30.50 14.50
N GLY A 346 -21.31 29.23 14.66
CA GLY A 346 -22.01 28.08 14.08
C GLY A 346 -21.12 26.89 13.67
N THR A 347 -21.11 25.81 14.49
CA THR A 347 -20.83 24.39 14.17
C THR A 347 -19.77 24.06 13.09
N THR A 348 -18.58 23.62 13.52
CA THR A 348 -17.48 23.21 12.62
C THR A 348 -17.64 21.79 12.08
N GLY A 349 -18.30 21.66 10.93
CA GLY A 349 -18.06 20.58 9.97
C GLY A 349 -16.85 20.92 9.10
N THR A 350 -15.93 19.97 8.94
CA THR A 350 -14.69 20.13 8.16
C THR A 350 -15.02 20.44 6.70
N SER A 351 -14.83 21.68 6.27
CA SER A 351 -15.08 22.12 4.89
C SER A 351 -13.95 21.67 3.96
N GLY A 352 -13.90 20.37 3.66
CA GLY A 352 -13.09 19.83 2.57
C GLY A 352 -13.81 19.98 1.24
N THR A 353 -13.11 20.39 0.18
CA THR A 353 -13.60 20.29 -1.20
C THR A 353 -13.45 18.85 -1.69
N VAL A 354 -14.45 18.33 -2.41
CA VAL A 354 -14.50 16.98 -2.98
C VAL A 354 -14.68 17.05 -4.49
N ALA A 355 -14.01 16.17 -5.23
CA ALA A 355 -14.05 16.14 -6.70
C ALA A 355 -15.19 15.24 -7.22
N LEU A 356 -15.84 15.69 -8.30
CA LEU A 356 -16.84 14.95 -9.05
C LEU A 356 -16.33 14.74 -10.48
N HIS A 357 -16.30 13.48 -10.93
CA HIS A 357 -15.92 13.08 -12.27
C HIS A 357 -17.11 12.47 -13.01
N VAL A 358 -17.40 12.93 -14.24
CA VAL A 358 -18.43 12.34 -15.09
C VAL A 358 -17.79 11.78 -16.36
N TRP A 359 -17.98 10.49 -16.59
CA TRP A 359 -17.38 9.71 -17.67
C TRP A 359 -18.40 9.31 -18.74
N THR A 360 -17.95 9.15 -19.97
CA THR A 360 -18.68 8.51 -21.06
C THR A 360 -17.78 7.55 -21.80
N PRO A 361 -18.24 6.34 -22.14
CA PRO A 361 -17.41 5.40 -22.86
C PRO A 361 -17.19 5.83 -24.33
N PRO A 362 -16.04 5.47 -24.92
CA PRO A 362 -15.63 5.92 -26.26
C PRO A 362 -16.50 5.33 -27.39
N ASP A 363 -17.17 4.20 -27.15
CA ASP A 363 -18.01 3.49 -28.11
C ASP A 363 -19.41 4.13 -28.33
N LEU A 364 -19.72 5.23 -27.63
CA LEU A 364 -20.85 6.12 -27.95
C LEU A 364 -20.62 6.94 -29.24
N GLY A 365 -19.44 6.78 -29.85
CA GLY A 365 -19.09 7.19 -31.21
C GLY A 365 -18.35 8.51 -31.25
N SER A 366 -17.33 8.56 -32.10
CA SER A 366 -16.46 9.72 -32.31
C SER A 366 -17.24 10.89 -32.92
N GLY A 367 -17.50 11.93 -32.13
CA GLY A 367 -18.09 13.17 -32.60
C GLY A 367 -18.14 14.20 -31.47
N THR A 368 -17.80 15.45 -31.77
CA THR A 368 -17.83 16.54 -30.80
C THR A 368 -19.27 16.83 -30.34
N GLY A 369 -19.48 16.97 -29.02
CA GLY A 369 -20.71 17.54 -28.46
C GLY A 369 -21.92 16.61 -28.33
N ARG A 370 -21.72 15.28 -28.33
CA ARG A 370 -22.85 14.32 -28.30
C ARG A 370 -23.59 14.26 -26.96
N VAL A 371 -22.90 14.49 -25.84
CA VAL A 371 -23.48 14.58 -24.49
C VAL A 371 -22.90 15.82 -23.80
N GLN A 372 -23.79 16.71 -23.35
CA GLN A 372 -23.43 17.85 -22.51
C GLN A 372 -23.94 17.61 -21.09
N VAL A 373 -23.10 17.85 -20.08
CA VAL A 373 -23.48 17.68 -18.67
C VAL A 373 -23.38 19.01 -17.94
N GLN A 374 -24.44 19.32 -17.20
CA GLN A 374 -24.53 20.50 -16.35
C GLN A 374 -24.85 20.08 -14.90
N SER A 375 -24.34 20.84 -13.93
CA SER A 375 -24.63 20.64 -12.51
C SER A 375 -25.38 21.81 -11.88
N GLN A 376 -26.19 21.50 -10.87
CA GLN A 376 -26.76 22.45 -9.92
C GLN A 376 -26.42 22.00 -8.48
N PRO A 377 -25.80 22.83 -7.62
CA PRO A 377 -25.32 24.20 -7.88
C PRO A 377 -24.25 24.24 -9.00
N THR A 378 -24.05 25.43 -9.57
CA THR A 378 -23.15 25.63 -10.71
C THR A 378 -21.72 25.22 -10.33
N GLY A 379 -21.13 24.34 -11.13
CA GLY A 379 -19.79 23.81 -10.89
C GLY A 379 -19.27 22.95 -12.03
N MET A 380 -20.17 22.35 -12.82
CA MET A 380 -19.87 21.58 -14.01
C MET A 380 -20.74 22.07 -15.18
N ASN A 381 -20.12 22.47 -16.28
CA ASN A 381 -20.76 22.65 -17.59
C ASN A 381 -19.73 22.26 -18.65
N CYS A 382 -19.87 21.06 -19.19
CA CYS A 382 -18.89 20.50 -20.10
C CYS A 382 -19.60 19.78 -21.25
N ALA A 383 -19.01 19.88 -22.43
CA ALA A 383 -19.33 19.00 -23.54
C ALA A 383 -18.27 17.90 -23.59
N MET A 384 -18.70 16.65 -23.47
CA MET A 384 -17.79 15.51 -23.55
C MET A 384 -17.28 15.40 -25.00
N ARG A 385 -16.01 15.80 -25.19
CA ARG A 385 -15.29 15.67 -26.46
C ARG A 385 -14.52 14.34 -26.46
N THR A 386 -14.29 13.82 -27.66
CA THR A 386 -13.72 12.50 -27.91
C THR A 386 -12.46 12.18 -27.10
N GLU A 387 -12.46 10.95 -26.58
CA GLU A 387 -11.38 10.11 -26.07
C GLU A 387 -10.45 10.70 -25.00
N ASN A 388 -10.88 10.48 -23.76
CA ASN A 388 -10.06 10.23 -22.55
C ASN A 388 -10.11 11.25 -21.42
N ASP A 389 -10.84 12.36 -21.54
CA ASP A 389 -10.96 13.31 -20.43
C ASP A 389 -12.39 13.38 -19.86
N PRO A 390 -12.59 13.05 -18.56
CA PRO A 390 -13.89 13.19 -17.92
C PRO A 390 -14.21 14.66 -17.64
N CYS A 391 -15.49 14.96 -17.50
CA CYS A 391 -15.90 16.22 -16.92
C CYS A 391 -15.56 16.26 -15.44
N ARG A 392 -14.84 17.29 -14.99
CA ARG A 392 -14.39 17.44 -13.60
C ARG A 392 -14.94 18.72 -12.99
N ALA A 393 -15.39 18.63 -11.75
CA ALA A 393 -15.80 19.79 -10.95
C ALA A 393 -15.50 19.53 -9.47
N SER A 394 -15.35 20.57 -8.67
CA SER A 394 -15.11 20.48 -7.23
C SER A 394 -16.23 21.17 -6.47
N PHE A 395 -16.75 20.51 -5.43
CA PHE A 395 -17.82 21.03 -4.58
C PHE A 395 -17.43 20.91 -3.10
N LYS A 396 -18.09 21.64 -2.20
CA LYS A 396 -17.89 21.46 -0.77
C LYS A 396 -18.41 20.07 -0.35
N SER A 397 -17.70 19.38 0.54
CA SER A 397 -18.19 18.13 1.11
C SER A 397 -19.56 18.33 1.77
N GLY A 398 -20.47 17.38 1.56
CA GLY A 398 -21.88 17.46 1.93
C GLY A 398 -22.78 18.17 0.91
N THR A 399 -22.24 18.74 -0.18
CA THR A 399 -23.07 19.43 -1.19
C THR A 399 -23.92 18.41 -1.97
N GLN A 400 -25.22 18.65 -2.03
CA GLN A 400 -26.11 17.93 -2.93
C GLN A 400 -25.98 18.53 -4.34
N VAL A 401 -25.62 17.69 -5.31
CA VAL A 401 -25.41 18.07 -6.71
C VAL A 401 -26.41 17.31 -7.58
N THR A 402 -27.13 18.06 -8.42
CA THR A 402 -28.01 17.52 -9.46
C THR A 402 -27.35 17.68 -10.82
N LEU A 403 -27.15 16.57 -11.51
CA LEU A 403 -26.58 16.48 -12.86
C LEU A 403 -27.67 16.30 -13.90
N THR A 404 -27.60 17.08 -14.97
CA THR A 404 -28.50 16.99 -16.12
C THR A 404 -27.69 16.78 -17.38
N ALA A 405 -28.08 15.81 -18.21
CA ALA A 405 -27.42 15.53 -19.48
C ALA A 405 -28.32 15.94 -20.66
N VAL A 406 -27.75 16.66 -21.61
CA VAL A 406 -28.38 16.98 -22.89
C VAL A 406 -27.74 16.11 -23.96
N ILE A 407 -28.54 15.23 -24.56
CA ILE A 407 -28.10 14.24 -25.54
C ILE A 407 -28.42 14.76 -26.94
N SER A 408 -27.44 14.73 -27.83
CA SER A 408 -27.63 15.15 -29.22
C SER A 408 -28.62 14.24 -29.96
N PRO A 409 -29.50 14.80 -30.83
CA PRO A 409 -30.49 14.02 -31.59
C PRO A 409 -29.91 12.88 -32.44
N ALA A 410 -28.64 12.99 -32.84
CA ALA A 410 -27.91 11.95 -33.56
C ALA A 410 -27.76 10.64 -32.77
N LEU A 411 -27.62 10.70 -31.43
CA LEU A 411 -27.58 9.52 -30.56
C LEU A 411 -28.99 8.95 -30.35
N THR A 412 -30.00 9.80 -30.23
CA THR A 412 -31.39 9.39 -30.01
C THR A 412 -31.94 8.54 -31.17
N ARG A 413 -31.54 8.84 -32.43
CA ARG A 413 -31.94 8.05 -33.60
C ARG A 413 -31.32 6.65 -33.67
N SER A 414 -30.26 6.39 -32.93
CA SER A 414 -29.60 5.07 -32.89
C SER A 414 -30.35 4.02 -32.03
N GLY A 415 -31.42 4.43 -31.35
CA GLY A 415 -32.22 3.53 -30.50
C GLY A 415 -31.55 3.10 -29.19
N ARG A 416 -30.34 3.59 -28.88
CA ARG A 416 -29.61 3.25 -27.65
C ARG A 416 -30.10 4.11 -26.48
N GLN A 417 -30.79 3.51 -25.51
CA GLN A 417 -31.15 4.18 -24.26
C GLN A 417 -29.90 4.37 -23.39
N LEU A 418 -29.64 5.60 -22.96
CA LEU A 418 -28.53 5.92 -22.04
C LEU A 418 -29.05 6.08 -20.62
N VAL A 419 -28.25 5.68 -19.64
CA VAL A 419 -28.57 5.76 -18.21
C VAL A 419 -27.41 6.35 -17.42
N TRP A 420 -27.74 6.93 -16.26
CA TRP A 420 -26.77 7.37 -15.27
C TRP A 420 -26.33 6.21 -14.37
N LEU A 421 -25.05 5.86 -14.42
CA LEU A 421 -24.40 4.89 -13.54
C LEU A 421 -23.73 5.64 -12.38
N GLY A 422 -23.90 5.14 -11.15
CA GLY A 422 -23.43 5.82 -9.93
C GLY A 422 -24.49 6.72 -9.28
N CYS A 423 -25.68 6.78 -9.86
CA CYS A 423 -26.85 7.47 -9.33
C CYS A 423 -27.88 6.47 -8.80
N GLY A 424 -28.61 6.82 -7.74
CA GLY A 424 -29.68 5.99 -7.19
C GLY A 424 -30.75 5.69 -8.24
N ASN A 425 -31.20 4.44 -8.32
CA ASN A 425 -32.21 3.92 -9.26
C ASN A 425 -31.84 3.96 -10.76
N ARG A 426 -30.59 4.26 -11.13
CA ARG A 426 -30.11 4.30 -12.54
C ARG A 426 -31.09 5.03 -13.49
N PRO A 427 -31.35 6.33 -13.28
CA PRO A 427 -32.28 7.08 -14.11
C PRO A 427 -31.81 7.09 -15.57
N THR A 428 -32.77 7.23 -16.49
CA THR A 428 -32.45 7.47 -17.90
C THR A 428 -31.67 8.78 -18.01
N ALA A 429 -30.73 8.90 -18.94
CA ALA A 429 -29.87 10.08 -19.04
C ALA A 429 -30.63 11.39 -19.33
N THR A 430 -31.89 11.31 -19.80
CA THR A 430 -32.81 12.45 -19.94
C THR A 430 -33.41 12.93 -18.62
N GLN A 431 -33.34 12.12 -17.57
CA GLN A 431 -33.75 12.47 -16.21
C GLN A 431 -32.55 12.99 -15.40
N PRO A 432 -32.78 13.89 -14.44
CA PRO A 432 -31.72 14.39 -13.58
C PRO A 432 -31.19 13.29 -12.64
N CYS A 433 -29.90 13.32 -12.37
CA CYS A 433 -29.25 12.51 -11.34
C CYS A 433 -28.86 13.39 -10.15
N THR A 434 -29.38 13.10 -8.97
CA THR A 434 -29.02 13.83 -7.74
C THR A 434 -28.19 12.95 -6.81
N LEU A 435 -27.07 13.49 -6.32
CA LEU A 435 -26.16 12.82 -5.39
C LEU A 435 -25.60 13.79 -4.35
N THR A 436 -25.31 13.30 -3.14
CA THR A 436 -24.66 14.09 -2.08
C THR A 436 -23.17 13.77 -2.05
N LEU A 437 -22.33 14.77 -2.28
CA LEU A 437 -20.89 14.59 -2.41
C LEU A 437 -20.21 14.65 -1.05
N THR A 438 -19.87 13.50 -0.47
CA THR A 438 -19.10 13.43 0.81
C THR A 438 -17.64 12.99 0.59
N ARG A 439 -17.33 12.48 -0.60
CA ARG A 439 -16.01 12.00 -1.03
C ARG A 439 -15.88 12.17 -2.55
N GLU A 440 -14.68 11.91 -3.08
CA GLU A 440 -14.48 11.85 -4.53
C GLU A 440 -15.47 10.85 -5.16
N THR A 441 -16.24 11.31 -6.13
CA THR A 441 -17.34 10.53 -6.72
C THR A 441 -17.18 10.49 -8.24
N SER A 442 -17.35 9.30 -8.81
CA SER A 442 -17.38 9.08 -10.26
C SER A 442 -18.78 8.65 -10.69
N VAL A 443 -19.32 9.31 -11.70
CA VAL A 443 -20.61 9.02 -12.34
C VAL A 443 -20.34 8.74 -13.81
N CYS A 444 -21.16 7.91 -14.45
CA CYS A 444 -21.02 7.65 -15.88
C CYS A 444 -22.36 7.71 -16.63
N VAL A 445 -22.33 8.21 -17.86
CA VAL A 445 -23.45 8.12 -18.81
C VAL A 445 -23.11 7.06 -19.85
N ALA A 446 -23.84 5.94 -19.84
CA ALA A 446 -23.54 4.78 -20.70
C ALA A 446 -24.83 4.08 -21.18
N PRO A 447 -24.74 3.18 -22.19
CA PRO A 447 -25.89 2.40 -22.63
C PRO A 447 -26.53 1.56 -21.51
N ALA A 448 -27.85 1.46 -21.51
CA ALA A 448 -28.62 0.63 -20.60
C ALA A 448 -28.36 -0.87 -20.86
N SER A 449 -27.28 -1.42 -20.31
CA SER A 449 -26.93 -2.84 -20.37
C SER A 449 -26.27 -3.28 -19.07
N SER A 450 -26.50 -4.53 -18.67
CA SER A 450 -25.93 -5.15 -17.46
C SER A 450 -24.39 -5.23 -17.48
N GLN A 451 -23.78 -5.04 -18.64
CA GLN A 451 -22.35 -5.07 -18.87
C GLN A 451 -21.65 -3.78 -18.42
N TRP A 452 -22.40 -2.70 -18.16
CA TRP A 452 -21.85 -1.41 -17.78
C TRP A 452 -21.96 -1.16 -16.27
N THR A 453 -20.82 -0.93 -15.63
CA THR A 453 -20.68 -0.37 -14.28
C THR A 453 -19.89 0.93 -14.33
N VAL A 454 -19.83 1.68 -13.22
CA VAL A 454 -19.01 2.89 -13.13
C VAL A 454 -17.53 2.55 -13.37
N GLU A 455 -17.07 1.42 -12.84
CA GLU A 455 -15.69 0.94 -12.98
C GLU A 455 -15.38 0.56 -14.44
N VAL A 456 -16.26 -0.20 -15.09
CA VAL A 456 -16.09 -0.59 -16.51
C VAL A 456 -16.08 0.65 -17.41
N CYS A 457 -16.95 1.62 -17.14
CA CYS A 457 -16.99 2.87 -17.87
C CYS A 457 -15.69 3.68 -17.71
N ARG A 458 -15.19 3.80 -16.47
CA ARG A 458 -13.93 4.48 -16.18
C ARG A 458 -12.73 3.81 -16.85
N GLN A 459 -12.64 2.48 -16.79
CA GLN A 459 -11.57 1.71 -17.44
C GLN A 459 -11.58 1.88 -18.96
N LYS A 460 -12.76 1.84 -19.60
CA LYS A 460 -12.88 2.01 -21.05
C LYS A 460 -12.68 3.45 -21.52
N ALA A 461 -12.90 4.44 -20.66
CA ALA A 461 -12.76 5.86 -20.96
C ALA A 461 -11.35 6.43 -20.67
N GLY A 462 -10.34 5.58 -20.45
CA GLY A 462 -8.94 6.01 -20.28
C GLY A 462 -8.44 6.11 -18.83
N GLY A 463 -9.03 5.34 -17.90
CA GLY A 463 -8.56 5.19 -16.52
C GLY A 463 -7.40 4.24 -16.35
#